data_AF-A0A2V6HXA4-F1
#
_entry.id   AF-A0A2V6HXA4-F1
#
_cell.length_a   1.000
_cell.length_b   1.000
_cell.length_c   1.000
_cell.angle_alpha   90.00
_cell.angle_beta   90.00
_cell.angle_gamma   90.00
#
_symmetry.space_group_name_H-M   'P 1'
#
loop_
_entity.id
_entity.type
_entity.pdbx_description
1 polymer ?
#
loop_
_entity_poly.entity_id
_entity_poly.type
_entity_poly.pdbx_seq_one_letter_code
_entity_poly.pdbx_strand_id
1 'polypeptide(L)'
;MIAATGNYCFFNLLTIALCLLLIDDAVAASLCRGAPVDRVKHTATERHGYRLSVPDRLSIYAAAIVIVFTLPLNARLIYGAFKPEAEWSPMLGRIYARVEAFRIVNGYGLFRVMTKDRREIVIEGSADGIDWKPYEFKWKPGDVMRAPGWCAPHQPRLDWQMWFAALGSYQQNPWFVQTVISLLHGKPEVAALFERNPFPQSPPRYVRATFYRYRFTTVQEHRQTGAWWKRQELGEYLPGVSLEDVR
;
A
#
# COMPACT_ATOMS: atom_id res chain seq x y z
N MET A 1 2.40 -8.44 -12.26
CA MET A 1 1.04 -8.49 -11.68
C MET A 1 0.91 -7.58 -10.47
N ILE A 2 1.80 -7.65 -9.47
CA ILE A 2 1.78 -6.77 -8.28
C ILE A 2 1.76 -5.28 -8.66
N ALA A 3 2.64 -4.81 -9.54
CA ALA A 3 2.68 -3.40 -9.97
C ALA A 3 1.42 -2.93 -10.72
N ALA A 4 0.65 -3.84 -11.32
CA ALA A 4 -0.57 -3.51 -12.05
C ALA A 4 -1.80 -3.48 -11.12
N THR A 5 -1.78 -4.27 -10.04
CA THR A 5 -2.91 -4.41 -9.09
C THR A 5 -2.67 -3.71 -7.74
N GLY A 6 -1.47 -3.19 -7.49
CA GLY A 6 -1.12 -2.51 -6.24
C GLY A 6 0.17 -1.70 -6.31
N ASN A 7 0.22 -0.60 -5.55
CA ASN A 7 1.41 0.23 -5.44
C ASN A 7 2.10 0.00 -4.09
N TYR A 8 3.05 -0.95 -4.04
CA TYR A 8 3.98 -1.08 -2.90
C TYR A 8 5.22 -0.18 -3.03
N CYS A 9 5.12 0.88 -3.84
CA CYS A 9 6.16 1.88 -4.03
C CYS A 9 7.51 1.23 -4.39
N PHE A 10 8.57 1.55 -3.63
CA PHE A 10 9.91 1.06 -3.89
C PHE A 10 10.08 -0.46 -3.72
N PHE A 11 9.18 -1.16 -3.00
CA PHE A 11 9.27 -2.62 -2.91
C PHE A 11 9.10 -3.30 -4.27
N ASN A 12 8.26 -2.74 -5.15
CA ASN A 12 8.14 -3.23 -6.52
C ASN A 12 9.48 -3.10 -7.26
N LEU A 13 10.19 -1.98 -7.09
CA LEU A 13 11.49 -1.74 -7.70
C LEU A 13 12.58 -2.65 -7.12
N LEU A 14 12.60 -2.85 -5.80
CA LEU A 14 13.51 -3.78 -5.15
C LEU A 14 13.27 -5.22 -5.60
N THR A 15 12.01 -5.62 -5.76
CA THR A 15 11.66 -6.96 -6.26
C THR A 15 12.17 -7.15 -7.67
N ILE A 16 11.95 -6.16 -8.55
CA ILE A 16 12.51 -6.17 -9.91
C ILE A 16 14.03 -6.26 -9.86
N ALA A 17 14.70 -5.44 -9.06
CA ALA A 17 16.15 -5.45 -8.92
C ALA A 17 16.70 -6.81 -8.46
N LEU A 18 16.04 -7.45 -7.49
CA LEU A 18 16.40 -8.81 -7.05
C LEU A 18 16.14 -9.84 -8.15
N CYS A 19 15.04 -9.73 -8.90
CA CYS A 19 14.77 -10.61 -10.04
C CYS A 19 15.79 -10.45 -11.16
N LEU A 20 16.38 -9.26 -11.35
CA LEU A 20 17.46 -9.07 -12.32
C LEU A 20 18.70 -9.92 -11.98
N LEU A 21 18.98 -10.15 -10.70
CA LEU A 21 20.09 -11.04 -10.26
C LEU A 21 19.82 -12.53 -10.56
N LEU A 22 18.58 -12.89 -10.90
CA LEU A 22 18.19 -14.26 -11.25
C LEU A 22 18.21 -14.50 -12.76
N ILE A 23 18.54 -13.49 -13.57
CA ILE A 23 18.66 -13.64 -15.03
C ILE A 23 19.95 -14.41 -15.33
N ASP A 24 19.81 -15.51 -16.05
CA ASP A 24 20.92 -16.34 -16.49
C ASP A 24 21.87 -15.57 -17.44
N ASP A 25 23.18 -15.75 -17.27
CA ASP A 25 24.21 -15.11 -18.08
C ASP A 25 24.04 -15.37 -19.59
N ALA A 26 23.51 -16.54 -19.98
CA ALA A 26 23.24 -16.87 -21.37
C ALA A 26 22.09 -16.01 -21.96
N VAL A 27 21.05 -15.75 -21.16
CA VAL A 27 19.93 -14.89 -21.55
C VAL A 27 20.40 -13.43 -21.63
N ALA A 28 21.14 -12.96 -20.63
CA ALA A 28 21.73 -11.62 -20.62
C ALA A 28 22.68 -11.39 -21.80
N ALA A 29 23.53 -12.38 -22.12
CA ALA A 29 24.43 -12.32 -23.27
C ALA A 29 23.69 -12.26 -24.62
N SER A 30 22.54 -12.92 -24.75
CA SER A 30 21.72 -12.84 -25.97
C SER A 30 21.09 -11.46 -26.16
N LEU A 31 20.55 -10.88 -25.07
CA LEU A 31 19.95 -9.55 -25.05
C LEU A 31 20.96 -8.45 -25.40
N CYS A 32 22.17 -8.51 -24.84
CA CYS A 32 23.21 -7.50 -25.09
C CYS A 32 23.85 -7.59 -26.48
N ARG A 33 23.86 -8.78 -27.11
CA ARG A 33 24.55 -9.00 -28.40
C ARG A 33 23.62 -9.00 -29.61
N GLY A 34 22.31 -8.82 -29.43
CA GLY A 34 21.32 -8.89 -30.51
C GLY A 34 21.34 -10.22 -31.27
N ALA A 35 21.92 -11.26 -30.67
CA ALA A 35 22.10 -12.56 -31.28
C ALA A 35 20.85 -13.42 -31.04
N PRO A 36 20.41 -14.24 -32.02
CA PRO A 36 19.32 -15.17 -31.81
C PRO A 36 19.61 -16.06 -30.59
N VAL A 37 18.58 -16.27 -29.77
CA VAL A 37 18.60 -17.13 -28.57
C VAL A 37 18.90 -18.60 -28.91
N ASP A 38 19.18 -18.94 -30.17
CA ASP A 38 19.64 -20.26 -30.63
C ASP A 38 21.01 -20.68 -30.06
N ARG A 39 21.70 -19.79 -29.32
CA ARG A 39 22.95 -20.08 -28.62
C ARG A 39 22.88 -20.04 -27.10
N VAL A 40 21.68 -20.08 -26.52
CA VAL A 40 21.57 -20.70 -25.20
C VAL A 40 21.78 -22.18 -25.49
N LYS A 41 23.03 -22.67 -25.37
CA LYS A 41 23.24 -24.08 -25.10
C LYS A 41 22.37 -24.36 -23.91
N HIS A 42 21.24 -25.02 -24.13
CA HIS A 42 20.53 -25.64 -23.06
C HIS A 42 21.53 -26.64 -22.45
N THR A 43 22.26 -26.22 -21.42
CA THR A 43 22.90 -27.17 -20.49
C THR A 43 21.84 -28.03 -19.78
N ALA A 44 20.54 -27.77 -20.04
CA ALA A 44 19.42 -28.63 -19.70
C ALA A 44 18.85 -29.50 -20.85
N THR A 45 19.23 -29.31 -22.13
CA THR A 45 18.50 -29.91 -23.27
C THR A 45 19.37 -30.33 -24.46
N GLU A 46 20.65 -30.62 -24.23
CA GLU A 46 21.35 -31.68 -24.98
C GLU A 46 21.50 -32.92 -24.09
N ARG A 47 20.38 -33.40 -23.50
CA ARG A 47 20.35 -34.69 -22.80
C ARG A 47 19.99 -35.79 -23.80
N HIS A 48 20.91 -36.10 -24.71
CA HIS A 48 20.95 -37.40 -25.37
C HIS A 48 21.08 -38.48 -24.26
N GLY A 49 20.00 -39.23 -24.01
CA GLY A 49 20.07 -40.55 -23.36
C GLY A 49 20.54 -40.64 -21.90
N TYR A 50 20.37 -39.62 -21.06
CA TYR A 50 20.74 -39.74 -19.64
C TYR A 50 19.64 -40.46 -18.84
N ARG A 51 19.94 -41.68 -18.37
CA ARG A 51 19.27 -42.26 -17.19
C ARG A 51 19.39 -41.24 -16.07
N LEU A 52 18.26 -40.66 -15.62
CA LEU A 52 18.22 -39.69 -14.52
C LEU A 52 19.05 -40.21 -13.34
N SER A 53 20.10 -39.47 -12.99
CA SER A 53 20.93 -39.71 -11.81
C SER A 53 20.05 -39.67 -10.54
N VAL A 54 20.38 -40.46 -9.52
CA VAL A 54 19.64 -40.51 -8.24
C VAL A 54 19.40 -39.12 -7.64
N PRO A 55 20.39 -38.20 -7.58
CA PRO A 55 20.18 -36.82 -7.15
C PRO A 55 19.17 -36.02 -8.00
N ASP A 56 19.16 -36.15 -9.32
CA ASP A 56 18.20 -35.47 -10.20
C ASP A 56 16.76 -35.92 -9.89
N ARG A 57 16.57 -37.23 -9.69
CA ARG A 57 15.25 -37.78 -9.32
C ARG A 57 14.83 -37.26 -7.95
N LEU A 58 15.74 -37.22 -6.99
CA LEU A 58 15.47 -36.74 -5.64
C LEU A 58 15.05 -35.25 -5.65
N SER A 59 15.72 -34.41 -6.45
CA SER A 59 15.33 -33.00 -6.62
C SER A 59 13.94 -32.85 -7.26
N ILE A 60 13.61 -33.67 -8.26
CA ILE A 60 12.27 -33.67 -8.89
C ILE A 60 11.21 -34.11 -7.88
N TYR A 61 11.46 -35.17 -7.11
CA TYR A 61 10.53 -35.62 -6.07
C TYR A 61 10.36 -34.57 -4.98
N ALA A 62 11.44 -33.93 -4.53
CA ALA A 62 11.39 -32.84 -3.56
C ALA A 62 10.57 -31.65 -4.08
N ALA A 63 10.81 -31.22 -5.33
CA ALA A 63 10.04 -30.14 -5.95
C ALA A 63 8.56 -30.51 -6.12
N ALA A 64 8.26 -31.74 -6.55
CA ALA A 64 6.89 -32.24 -6.68
C ALA A 64 6.17 -32.26 -5.34
N ILE A 65 6.83 -32.72 -4.27
CA ILE A 65 6.30 -32.68 -2.90
C ILE A 65 5.99 -31.24 -2.50
N VAL A 66 6.94 -30.31 -2.67
CA VAL A 66 6.72 -28.90 -2.33
C VAL A 66 5.51 -28.33 -3.09
N ILE A 67 5.38 -28.60 -4.39
CA ILE A 67 4.24 -28.13 -5.20
C ILE A 67 2.93 -28.75 -4.72
N VAL A 68 2.87 -30.07 -4.53
CA VAL A 68 1.66 -30.78 -4.08
C VAL A 68 1.18 -30.27 -2.72
N PHE A 69 2.10 -29.93 -1.81
CA PHE A 69 1.73 -29.40 -0.49
C PHE A 69 1.39 -27.91 -0.52
N THR A 70 2.14 -27.09 -1.26
CA THR A 70 1.98 -25.63 -1.23
C THR A 70 0.89 -25.12 -2.18
N LEU A 71 0.67 -25.76 -3.32
CA LEU A 71 -0.24 -25.25 -4.35
C LEU A 71 -1.72 -25.28 -3.92
N PRO A 72 -2.25 -26.35 -3.31
CA PRO A 72 -3.61 -26.35 -2.75
C PRO A 72 -3.78 -25.32 -1.63
N LEU A 73 -2.72 -25.12 -0.83
CA LEU A 73 -2.75 -24.20 0.28
C LEU A 73 -2.73 -22.73 -0.18
N ASN A 74 -1.92 -22.41 -1.19
CA ASN A 74 -1.94 -21.10 -1.85
C ASN A 74 -3.26 -20.85 -2.58
N ALA A 75 -3.77 -21.83 -3.33
CA ALA A 75 -5.08 -21.72 -3.99
C ALA A 75 -6.20 -21.43 -2.98
N ARG A 76 -6.15 -22.06 -1.80
CA ARG A 76 -7.07 -21.77 -0.70
C ARG A 76 -6.90 -20.38 -0.11
N LEU A 77 -5.66 -19.92 0.14
CA LEU A 77 -5.40 -18.57 0.64
C LEU A 77 -5.94 -17.51 -0.33
N ILE A 78 -5.77 -17.73 -1.63
CA ILE A 78 -6.34 -16.89 -2.69
C ILE A 78 -7.86 -16.93 -2.62
N TYR A 79 -8.47 -18.12 -2.58
CA TYR A 79 -9.94 -18.25 -2.50
C TYR A 79 -10.53 -17.58 -1.24
N GLY A 80 -9.88 -17.75 -0.09
CA GLY A 80 -10.26 -17.11 1.17
C GLY A 80 -10.15 -15.58 1.14
N ALA A 81 -9.25 -15.02 0.33
CA ALA A 81 -9.19 -13.57 0.12
C ALA A 81 -10.45 -13.04 -0.60
N PHE A 82 -11.06 -13.83 -1.49
CA PHE A 82 -12.29 -13.47 -2.19
C PHE A 82 -13.56 -13.85 -1.42
N LYS A 83 -13.50 -14.91 -0.59
CA LYS A 83 -14.61 -15.36 0.25
C LYS A 83 -14.15 -15.62 1.69
N PRO A 84 -14.05 -14.57 2.52
CA PRO A 84 -13.55 -14.68 3.90
C PRO A 84 -14.40 -15.59 4.79
N GLU A 85 -15.70 -15.70 4.50
CA GLU A 85 -16.67 -16.51 5.24
C GLU A 85 -16.74 -17.97 4.77
N ALA A 86 -15.94 -18.35 3.77
CA ALA A 86 -15.94 -19.72 3.28
C ALA A 86 -15.46 -20.69 4.38
N GLU A 87 -16.36 -21.55 4.83
CA GLU A 87 -16.08 -22.51 5.88
C GLU A 87 -14.95 -23.48 5.50
N TRP A 88 -14.16 -23.83 6.50
CA TRP A 88 -13.04 -24.76 6.38
C TRP A 88 -13.50 -26.18 6.66
N SER A 89 -12.89 -27.17 5.99
CA SER A 89 -12.81 -28.50 6.60
C SER A 89 -12.00 -28.36 7.90
N PRO A 90 -12.54 -28.73 9.07
CA PRO A 90 -11.88 -28.57 10.36
C PRO A 90 -10.52 -29.29 10.45
N MET A 91 -10.29 -30.30 9.60
CA MET A 91 -9.03 -31.03 9.52
C MET A 91 -7.92 -30.18 8.88
N LEU A 92 -8.20 -29.57 7.73
CA LEU A 92 -7.24 -28.73 7.01
C LEU A 92 -6.88 -27.47 7.81
N GLY A 93 -7.82 -26.90 8.56
CA GLY A 93 -7.58 -25.74 9.42
C GLY A 93 -6.59 -26.04 10.54
N ARG A 94 -6.71 -27.22 11.16
CA ARG A 94 -5.78 -27.68 12.21
C ARG A 94 -4.38 -27.96 11.65
N ILE A 95 -4.29 -28.55 10.46
CA ILE A 95 -2.99 -28.78 9.79
C ILE A 95 -2.34 -27.44 9.46
N TYR A 96 -3.10 -26.51 8.87
CA TYR A 96 -2.60 -25.17 8.56
C TYR A 96 -2.09 -24.44 9.81
N ALA A 97 -2.87 -24.38 10.89
CA ALA A 97 -2.46 -23.70 12.12
C ALA A 97 -1.16 -24.27 12.73
N ARG A 98 -0.92 -25.58 12.59
CA ARG A 98 0.33 -26.21 13.04
C ARG A 98 1.51 -25.86 12.14
N VAL A 99 1.33 -25.83 10.82
CA VAL A 99 2.38 -25.52 9.85
C VAL A 99 2.68 -24.02 9.78
N GLU A 100 1.67 -23.18 10.02
CA GLU A 100 1.78 -21.71 10.05
C GLU A 100 2.79 -21.23 11.09
N ALA A 101 2.84 -21.88 12.26
CA ALA A 101 3.78 -21.58 13.34
C ALA A 101 5.25 -21.70 12.90
N PHE A 102 5.54 -22.62 11.97
CA PHE A 102 6.88 -22.81 11.41
C PHE A 102 7.23 -21.80 10.32
N ARG A 103 6.31 -20.89 9.98
CA ARG A 103 6.49 -19.91 8.90
C ARG A 103 6.83 -20.55 7.54
N ILE A 104 6.37 -21.78 7.31
CA ILE A 104 6.56 -22.50 6.04
C ILE A 104 5.46 -22.11 5.05
N VAL A 105 4.21 -22.07 5.51
CA VAL A 105 3.09 -21.60 4.69
C VAL A 105 2.29 -20.57 5.46
N ASN A 106 2.37 -19.32 5.03
CA ASN A 106 1.71 -18.16 5.64
C ASN A 106 1.11 -17.28 4.54
N GLY A 107 0.13 -16.46 4.91
CA GLY A 107 -0.25 -15.33 4.06
C GLY A 107 0.85 -14.27 4.07
N TYR A 108 1.76 -14.30 3.10
CA TYR A 108 2.82 -13.31 2.94
C TYR A 108 2.27 -12.06 2.23
N GLY A 109 1.53 -11.25 2.97
CA GLY A 109 1.11 -9.92 2.53
C GLY A 109 1.49 -8.89 3.59
N LEU A 110 2.22 -7.85 3.20
CA LEU A 110 2.60 -6.74 4.09
C LEU A 110 1.38 -6.14 4.83
N PHE A 111 0.21 -6.23 4.19
CA PHE A 111 -1.07 -5.75 4.68
C PHE A 111 -2.16 -6.82 4.61
N ARG A 112 -1.88 -8.01 5.17
CA ARG A 112 -2.82 -9.15 5.16
C ARG A 112 -4.16 -8.83 5.84
N VAL A 113 -4.13 -8.01 6.89
CA VAL A 113 -5.33 -7.54 7.58
C VAL A 113 -5.39 -6.03 7.41
N MET A 114 -6.44 -5.54 6.75
CA MET A 114 -6.63 -4.14 6.41
C MET A 114 -7.97 -3.62 6.90
N THR A 115 -8.03 -2.31 7.10
CA THR A 115 -9.28 -1.60 7.40
C THR A 115 -10.24 -1.70 6.23
N LYS A 116 -11.52 -1.98 6.51
CA LYS A 116 -12.59 -2.03 5.50
C LYS A 116 -13.14 -0.64 5.16
N ASP A 117 -13.04 0.30 6.09
CA ASP A 117 -13.43 1.69 5.90
C ASP A 117 -12.21 2.56 5.57
N ARG A 118 -12.41 3.55 4.69
CA ARG A 118 -11.42 4.58 4.42
C ARG A 118 -11.64 5.78 5.33
N ARG A 119 -10.90 5.84 6.42
CA ARG A 119 -10.91 6.97 7.35
C ARG A 119 -9.77 7.91 7.02
N GLU A 120 -10.07 9.20 6.97
CA GLU A 120 -9.15 10.23 6.52
C GLU A 120 -9.19 11.39 7.52
N ILE A 121 -8.01 11.86 7.91
CA ILE A 121 -7.85 13.09 8.68
C ILE A 121 -7.75 14.25 7.68
N VAL A 122 -8.48 15.32 7.94
CA VAL A 122 -8.42 16.59 7.20
C VAL A 122 -7.86 17.64 8.14
N ILE A 123 -6.73 18.24 7.78
CA ILE A 123 -6.11 19.33 8.54
C ILE A 123 -6.73 20.64 8.05
N GLU A 124 -7.21 21.46 8.97
CA GLU A 124 -7.88 22.72 8.66
C GLU A 124 -7.21 23.87 9.41
N GLY A 125 -6.98 24.99 8.72
CA GLY A 125 -6.50 26.22 9.33
C GLY A 125 -7.62 27.25 9.42
N SER A 126 -7.54 28.13 10.41
CA SER A 126 -8.45 29.26 10.59
C SER A 126 -7.71 30.49 11.11
N ALA A 127 -8.15 31.67 10.67
CA ALA A 127 -7.64 32.95 11.20
C ALA A 127 -8.43 33.44 12.42
N ASP A 128 -9.70 33.04 12.54
CA ASP A 128 -10.67 33.56 13.51
C ASP A 128 -11.25 32.47 14.44
N GLY A 129 -10.99 31.18 14.15
CA GLY A 129 -11.55 30.04 14.86
C GLY A 129 -12.97 29.67 14.42
N ILE A 130 -13.54 30.36 13.43
CA ILE A 130 -14.90 30.19 12.94
C ILE A 130 -14.90 29.64 11.51
N ASP A 131 -14.15 30.29 10.60
CA ASP A 131 -14.01 29.83 9.21
C ASP A 131 -12.80 28.92 9.08
N TRP A 132 -13.04 27.65 8.77
CA TRP A 132 -12.02 26.59 8.71
C TRP A 132 -11.80 26.16 7.27
N LYS A 133 -10.55 26.24 6.81
CA LYS A 133 -10.16 25.92 5.43
C LYS A 133 -9.22 24.73 5.40
N PRO A 134 -9.51 23.70 4.57
CA PRO A 134 -8.69 22.50 4.52
C PRO A 134 -7.37 22.75 3.79
N TYR A 135 -6.31 22.16 4.33
CA TYR A 135 -5.07 21.92 3.60
C TYR A 135 -5.26 20.69 2.71
N GLU A 136 -5.26 20.89 1.39
CA GLU A 136 -5.47 19.78 0.45
C GLU A 136 -4.16 19.01 0.25
N PHE A 137 -4.21 17.70 0.45
CA PHE A 137 -3.08 16.81 0.22
C PHE A 137 -2.95 16.47 -1.27
N LYS A 138 -1.76 16.06 -1.71
CA LYS A 138 -1.48 15.83 -3.14
C LYS A 138 -2.14 14.56 -3.70
N TRP A 139 -2.20 13.50 -2.90
CA TRP A 139 -2.54 12.17 -3.41
C TRP A 139 -3.67 11.46 -2.65
N LYS A 140 -3.80 11.66 -1.34
CA LYS A 140 -4.92 11.09 -0.56
C LYS A 140 -6.24 11.84 -0.86
N PRO A 141 -7.42 11.26 -0.58
CA PRO A 141 -8.69 11.97 -0.75
C PRO A 141 -8.74 13.24 0.10
N GLY A 142 -9.34 14.26 -0.46
CA GLY A 142 -9.60 15.55 0.17
C GLY A 142 -10.92 16.07 -0.38
N ASP A 143 -10.86 17.00 -1.33
CA ASP A 143 -12.03 17.41 -2.12
C ASP A 143 -12.79 16.20 -2.70
N VAL A 144 -14.12 16.16 -2.46
CA VAL A 144 -15.02 15.10 -2.93
C VAL A 144 -15.20 15.10 -4.44
N MET A 145 -14.94 16.24 -5.09
CA MET A 145 -14.97 16.39 -6.54
C MET A 145 -13.68 15.94 -7.21
N ARG A 146 -12.61 15.67 -6.44
CA ARG A 146 -11.32 15.27 -7.00
C ARG A 146 -11.26 13.76 -7.27
N ALA A 147 -11.00 13.40 -8.52
CA ALA A 147 -10.74 12.02 -8.91
C ALA A 147 -9.50 11.45 -8.19
N PRO A 148 -9.46 10.14 -7.89
CA PRO A 148 -8.25 9.49 -7.42
C PRO A 148 -7.11 9.62 -8.44
N GLY A 149 -5.92 10.03 -7.98
CA GLY A 149 -4.73 10.14 -8.82
C GLY A 149 -3.90 8.84 -8.89
N TRP A 150 -2.98 8.79 -9.85
CA TRP A 150 -1.96 7.73 -9.95
C TRP A 150 -0.60 8.25 -9.50
N CYS A 151 -0.14 7.82 -8.31
CA CYS A 151 1.13 8.30 -7.76
C CYS A 151 2.34 7.43 -8.09
N ALA A 152 2.16 6.19 -8.56
CA ALA A 152 3.31 5.31 -8.83
C ALA A 152 4.17 5.89 -9.97
N PRO A 153 5.52 5.84 -9.87
CA PRO A 153 6.34 5.17 -8.85
C PRO A 153 6.66 6.03 -7.62
N HIS A 154 6.18 7.27 -7.55
CA HIS A 154 6.38 8.15 -6.42
C HIS A 154 5.69 7.63 -5.14
N GLN A 155 6.34 7.82 -3.99
CA GLN A 155 5.82 7.47 -2.68
C GLN A 155 5.51 8.74 -1.88
N PRO A 156 4.25 9.19 -1.81
CA PRO A 156 3.89 10.38 -1.08
C PRO A 156 3.93 10.12 0.43
N ARG A 157 5.08 10.42 1.04
CA ARG A 157 5.36 10.04 2.43
C ARG A 157 4.37 10.64 3.42
N LEU A 158 4.04 11.92 3.28
CA LEU A 158 3.08 12.58 4.17
C LEU A 158 1.68 11.95 4.03
N ASP A 159 1.12 11.91 2.83
CA ASP A 159 -0.19 11.29 2.55
C ASP A 159 -0.28 9.84 3.05
N TRP A 160 0.80 9.08 2.89
CA TRP A 160 0.90 7.70 3.37
C TRP A 160 0.95 7.61 4.90
N GLN A 161 1.72 8.48 5.55
CA GLN A 161 1.76 8.54 7.02
C GLN A 161 0.42 8.94 7.63
N MET A 162 -0.37 9.79 6.95
CA MET A 162 -1.73 10.17 7.39
C MET A 162 -2.66 8.96 7.49
N TRP A 163 -2.53 7.97 6.60
CA TRP A 163 -3.31 6.74 6.67
C TRP A 163 -3.01 5.95 7.96
N PHE A 164 -1.75 5.90 8.40
CA PHE A 164 -1.41 5.29 9.69
C PHE A 164 -1.87 6.12 10.88
N ALA A 165 -1.75 7.45 10.82
CA ALA A 165 -2.22 8.32 11.90
C ALA A 165 -3.72 8.14 12.18
N ALA A 166 -4.51 7.89 11.12
CA ALA A 166 -5.94 7.61 11.22
C ALA A 166 -6.29 6.31 11.97
N LEU A 167 -5.32 5.43 12.24
CA LEU A 167 -5.51 4.19 13.00
C LEU A 167 -5.37 4.39 14.52
N GLY A 168 -4.80 5.51 14.96
CA GLY A 168 -4.57 5.86 16.37
C GLY A 168 -5.09 7.25 16.70
N SER A 169 -4.59 7.83 17.79
CA SER A 169 -4.89 9.21 18.17
C SER A 169 -3.72 10.15 17.87
N TYR A 170 -3.96 11.47 17.89
CA TYR A 170 -2.89 12.44 17.62
C TYR A 170 -1.75 12.36 18.64
N GLN A 171 -2.04 11.99 19.90
CA GLN A 171 -1.03 11.82 20.96
C GLN A 171 -0.05 10.68 20.68
N GLN A 172 -0.50 9.66 19.94
CA GLN A 172 0.36 8.54 19.51
C GLN A 172 1.19 8.89 18.27
N ASN A 173 0.97 10.07 17.67
CA ASN A 173 1.60 10.51 16.44
C ASN A 173 2.32 11.86 16.64
N PRO A 174 3.47 11.92 17.34
CA PRO A 174 4.19 13.18 17.60
C PRO A 174 4.56 13.96 16.33
N TRP A 175 4.86 13.26 15.24
CA TRP A 175 5.16 13.87 13.95
C TRP A 175 3.97 14.68 13.39
N PHE A 176 2.74 14.25 13.67
CA PHE A 176 1.52 14.93 13.23
C PHE A 176 1.35 16.23 14.02
N VAL A 177 1.54 16.18 15.34
CA VAL A 177 1.54 17.39 16.20
C VAL A 177 2.61 18.38 15.74
N GLN A 178 3.81 17.91 15.43
CA GLN A 178 4.88 18.76 14.90
C GLN A 178 4.53 19.37 13.53
N THR A 179 3.78 18.66 12.70
CA THR A 179 3.26 19.17 11.42
C THR A 179 2.29 20.33 11.68
N VAL A 180 1.36 20.17 12.63
CA VAL A 180 0.41 21.21 13.04
C VAL A 180 1.12 22.45 13.60
N ILE A 181 2.07 22.27 14.52
CA ILE A 181 2.89 23.37 15.06
C ILE A 181 3.63 24.11 13.93
N SER A 182 4.17 23.36 12.96
CA SER A 182 4.90 23.95 11.85
C SER A 182 3.99 24.74 10.89
N LEU A 183 2.74 24.32 10.72
CA LEU A 183 1.73 25.06 9.98
C LEU A 183 1.31 26.34 10.70
N LEU A 184 1.12 26.28 12.03
CA LEU A 184 0.86 27.46 12.87
C LEU A 184 2.00 28.48 12.82
N HIS A 185 3.25 28.01 12.71
CA HIS A 185 4.41 28.89 12.47
C HIS A 185 4.55 29.36 11.01
N GLY A 186 3.74 28.85 10.07
CA GLY A 186 3.80 29.23 8.66
C GLY A 186 5.07 28.74 7.94
N LYS A 187 5.65 27.61 8.36
CA LYS A 187 6.88 27.10 7.73
C LYS A 187 6.62 26.72 6.27
N PRO A 188 7.26 27.38 5.28
CA PRO A 188 6.97 27.17 3.87
C PRO A 188 7.32 25.75 3.41
N GLU A 189 8.32 25.11 4.01
CA GLU A 189 8.74 23.75 3.67
C GLU A 189 7.65 22.72 4.02
N VAL A 190 6.93 22.95 5.11
CA VAL A 190 5.81 22.08 5.53
C VAL A 190 4.57 22.39 4.69
N ALA A 191 4.27 23.67 4.44
CA ALA A 191 3.17 24.07 3.57
C ALA A 191 3.32 23.50 2.15
N ALA A 192 4.55 23.41 1.62
CA ALA A 192 4.85 22.85 0.30
C ALA A 192 4.59 21.33 0.17
N LEU A 193 4.40 20.62 1.29
CA LEU A 193 3.99 19.21 1.28
C LEU A 193 2.53 19.03 0.84
N PHE A 194 1.72 20.09 0.97
CA PHE A 194 0.32 20.12 0.56
C PHE A 194 0.20 20.57 -0.90
N GLU A 195 -0.88 20.17 -1.56
CA GLU A 195 -1.25 20.65 -2.89
C GLU A 195 -1.76 22.09 -2.82
N ARG A 196 -2.61 22.37 -1.83
CA ARG A 196 -3.20 23.69 -1.61
C ARG A 196 -2.99 24.12 -0.17
N ASN A 197 -2.31 25.26 -0.01
CA ASN A 197 -2.25 26.00 1.24
C ASN A 197 -3.31 27.13 1.22
N PRO A 198 -4.33 27.10 2.10
CA PRO A 198 -5.33 28.17 2.18
C PRO A 198 -4.81 29.47 2.82
N PHE A 199 -3.60 29.46 3.38
CA PHE A 199 -2.96 30.56 4.09
C PHE A 199 -1.58 30.92 3.49
N PRO A 200 -1.50 31.37 2.22
CA PRO A 200 -0.21 31.65 1.59
C PRO A 200 0.43 32.98 2.01
N GLN A 201 -0.36 33.97 2.45
CA GLN A 201 0.15 35.29 2.85
C GLN A 201 0.52 35.37 4.34
N SER A 202 -0.28 34.76 5.21
CA SER A 202 -0.10 34.79 6.66
C SER A 202 -0.50 33.44 7.24
N PRO A 203 0.24 32.87 8.20
CA PRO A 203 -0.12 31.60 8.82
C PRO A 203 -1.48 31.66 9.50
N PRO A 204 -2.19 30.51 9.62
CA PRO A 204 -3.42 30.46 10.39
C PRO A 204 -3.14 30.70 11.88
N ARG A 205 -4.09 31.31 12.58
CA ARG A 205 -4.03 31.50 14.03
C ARG A 205 -4.36 30.20 14.78
N TYR A 206 -5.26 29.40 14.19
CA TYR A 206 -5.72 28.13 14.73
C TYR A 206 -5.57 27.03 13.69
N VAL A 207 -5.22 25.84 14.14
CA VAL A 207 -5.25 24.62 13.33
C VAL A 207 -6.02 23.56 14.08
N ARG A 208 -6.89 22.84 13.39
CA ARG A 208 -7.60 21.67 13.90
C ARG A 208 -7.45 20.52 12.92
N ALA A 209 -7.88 19.34 13.34
CA ALA A 209 -8.00 18.22 12.43
C ALA A 209 -9.30 17.47 12.64
N THR A 210 -10.02 17.25 11.55
CA THR A 210 -11.34 16.62 11.55
C THR A 210 -11.24 15.24 10.92
N PHE A 211 -12.00 14.29 11.45
CA PHE A 211 -11.97 12.89 11.04
C PHE A 211 -13.18 12.55 10.19
N TYR A 212 -12.94 12.04 8.99
CA TYR A 212 -13.98 11.71 8.02
C TYR A 212 -13.90 10.26 7.57
N ARG A 213 -15.06 9.66 7.31
CA ARG A 213 -15.18 8.43 6.54
C ARG A 213 -15.44 8.76 5.08
N TYR A 214 -14.54 8.36 4.19
CA TYR A 214 -14.72 8.47 2.75
C TYR A 214 -15.23 7.16 2.16
N ARG A 215 -16.11 7.28 1.17
CA ARG A 215 -16.56 6.18 0.31
C ARG A 215 -16.60 6.68 -1.12
N PHE A 216 -16.36 5.78 -2.07
CA PHE A 216 -16.63 6.10 -3.47
C PHE A 216 -18.12 6.33 -3.65
N THR A 217 -18.45 7.27 -4.54
CA THR A 217 -19.80 7.39 -5.07
C THR A 217 -20.12 6.21 -5.98
N THR A 218 -21.40 5.86 -6.06
CA THR A 218 -21.87 4.92 -7.10
C THR A 218 -21.85 5.61 -8.46
N VAL A 219 -21.93 4.83 -9.53
CA VAL A 219 -22.03 5.37 -10.90
C VAL A 219 -23.22 6.34 -11.03
N GLN A 220 -24.34 6.05 -10.37
CA GLN A 220 -25.52 6.92 -10.35
C GLN A 220 -25.27 8.22 -9.58
N GLU A 221 -24.71 8.13 -8.37
CA GLU A 221 -24.36 9.30 -7.54
C GLU A 221 -23.37 10.22 -8.25
N HIS A 222 -22.32 9.67 -8.89
CA HIS A 222 -21.34 10.44 -9.65
C HIS A 222 -21.97 11.11 -10.88
N ARG A 223 -22.87 10.44 -11.61
CA ARG A 223 -23.57 11.05 -12.76
C ARG A 223 -24.46 12.23 -12.35
N GLN A 224 -25.04 12.19 -11.14
CA GLN A 224 -25.93 13.24 -10.65
C GLN A 224 -25.19 14.43 -10.05
N THR A 225 -24.12 14.18 -9.30
CA THR A 225 -23.42 15.20 -8.50
C THR A 225 -22.07 15.61 -9.08
N GLY A 226 -21.48 14.78 -9.93
CA GLY A 226 -20.08 14.91 -10.38
C GLY A 226 -19.04 14.54 -9.32
N ALA A 227 -19.46 14.19 -8.09
CA ALA A 227 -18.54 13.85 -7.01
C ALA A 227 -17.99 12.43 -7.15
N TRP A 228 -16.68 12.27 -6.96
CA TRP A 228 -16.00 10.96 -6.92
C TRP A 228 -16.11 10.30 -5.55
N TRP A 229 -16.27 11.11 -4.51
CA TRP A 229 -16.35 10.67 -3.13
C TRP A 229 -17.59 11.18 -2.44
N LYS A 230 -18.05 10.42 -1.46
CA LYS A 230 -18.91 10.90 -0.39
C LYS A 230 -18.15 10.81 0.92
N ARG A 231 -18.26 11.85 1.74
CA ARG A 231 -17.63 11.89 3.06
C ARG A 231 -18.66 12.10 4.15
N GLN A 232 -18.42 11.47 5.29
CA GLN A 232 -19.20 11.65 6.50
C GLN A 232 -18.25 12.03 7.63
N GLU A 233 -18.55 13.10 8.35
CA GLU A 233 -17.81 13.48 9.54
C GLU A 233 -18.04 12.46 10.66
N LEU A 234 -16.95 12.02 11.27
CA LEU A 234 -16.97 11.10 12.40
C LEU A 234 -16.71 11.84 13.73
N GLY A 235 -16.07 13.00 13.67
CA GLY A 235 -15.73 13.83 14.83
C GLY A 235 -14.39 14.51 14.66
N GLU A 236 -13.89 15.12 15.73
CA GLU A 236 -12.58 15.76 15.75
C GLU A 236 -11.46 14.75 16.01
N TYR A 237 -10.38 14.84 15.24
CA TYR A 237 -9.15 14.10 15.49
C TYR A 237 -8.21 14.89 16.41
N LEU A 238 -8.10 16.21 16.18
CA LEU A 238 -7.36 17.15 17.02
C LEU A 238 -8.25 18.40 17.20
N PRO A 239 -8.51 18.85 18.43
CA PRO A 239 -9.25 20.09 18.65
C PRO A 239 -8.52 21.29 18.06
N GLY A 240 -9.22 22.41 17.89
CA GLY A 240 -8.59 23.66 17.47
C GLY A 240 -7.53 24.12 18.47
N VAL A 241 -6.28 24.20 18.02
CA VAL A 241 -5.13 24.66 18.82
C VAL A 241 -4.46 25.86 18.17
N SER A 242 -3.91 26.73 19.00
CA SER A 242 -3.09 27.88 18.63
C SER A 242 -1.66 27.73 19.15
N LEU A 243 -0.74 28.63 18.79
CA LEU A 243 0.63 28.62 19.32
C LEU A 243 0.70 28.82 20.85
N GLU A 244 -0.33 29.40 21.45
CA GLU A 244 -0.40 29.59 22.91
C GLU A 244 -0.70 28.28 23.65
N ASP A 245 -1.46 27.37 23.01
CA ASP A 245 -1.88 26.09 23.61
C ASP A 245 -0.79 25.02 23.56
N VAL A 246 0.24 25.21 22.74
CA VAL A 246 1.31 24.22 22.47
C VAL A 246 2.66 24.64 23.06
N ARG A 247 2.69 25.73 23.83
CA ARG A 247 3.85 26.17 24.62
C ARG A 247 3.89 25.49 25.98
#